data_AF-A0A2C6ATZ7-F1
#
_entry.id   AF-A0A2C6ATZ7-F1
#
_cell.length_a   1.000
_cell.length_b   1.000
_cell.length_c   1.000
_cell.angle_alpha   90.00
_cell.angle_beta   90.00
_cell.angle_gamma   90.00
#
_symmetry.space_group_name_H-M   'P 1'
#
loop_
_entity.id
_entity.type
_entity.pdbx_description
1 polymer ?
#
loop_
_entity_poly.entity_id
_entity_poly.type
_entity_poly.pdbx_seq_one_letter_code
_entity_poly.pdbx_strand_id
1 'polypeptide(L)'
;MENFKLTYTIGDSSISAEVNKKNFELLSDDLTELFVIMGNAAKKSGDCIIFFIDEIQYTKEEELSSIINALHRTGQLRLPITFFVAGLNKILKQFSEIKTYSERMFDFKEITSLNYEETKKAIIEPVKDL
;
A
#
# COMPACT_ATOMS: atom_id res chain seq x y z
N MET A 1 5.22 10.90 5.43
CA MET A 1 5.19 9.75 6.38
C MET A 1 6.43 9.71 7.29
N GLU A 2 6.35 9.21 8.53
CA GLU A 2 7.50 9.19 9.48
C GLU A 2 8.34 7.91 9.45
N ASN A 3 7.76 6.77 9.11
CA ASN A 3 8.46 5.48 8.98
C ASN A 3 7.92 4.72 7.75
N PHE A 4 8.80 4.25 6.86
CA PHE A 4 8.43 3.35 5.76
C PHE A 4 8.87 1.93 6.12
N LYS A 5 7.90 1.02 6.29
CA LYS A 5 8.15 -0.39 6.59
C LYS A 5 7.85 -1.25 5.37
N LEU A 6 8.89 -1.78 4.74
CA LEU A 6 8.78 -2.77 3.69
C LEU A 6 8.80 -4.16 4.33
N THR A 7 7.75 -4.96 4.18
CA THR A 7 7.76 -6.37 4.61
C THR A 7 7.69 -7.26 3.39
N TYR A 8 8.66 -8.15 3.24
CA TYR A 8 8.73 -9.15 2.18
C TYR A 8 8.59 -10.54 2.80
N THR A 9 7.55 -11.27 2.41
CA THR A 9 7.24 -12.60 2.96
C THR A 9 7.51 -13.68 1.91
N ILE A 10 8.32 -14.68 2.26
CA ILE A 10 8.54 -15.92 1.49
C ILE A 10 8.08 -17.10 2.34
N GLY A 11 7.03 -17.80 1.93
CA GLY A 11 6.45 -18.89 2.71
C GLY A 11 6.03 -18.41 4.10
N ASP A 12 6.53 -19.06 5.15
CA ASP A 12 6.27 -18.69 6.55
C ASP A 12 7.26 -17.63 7.10
N SER A 13 8.19 -17.14 6.28
CA SER A 13 9.25 -16.22 6.71
C SER A 13 9.01 -14.81 6.17
N SER A 14 8.88 -13.83 7.07
CA SER A 14 8.80 -12.40 6.71
C SER A 14 10.10 -11.67 7.05
N ILE A 15 10.64 -10.93 6.08
CA ILE A 15 11.74 -9.99 6.25
C ILE A 15 11.16 -8.59 6.21
N SER A 16 11.26 -7.84 7.31
CA SER A 16 10.87 -6.43 7.35
C SER A 16 12.11 -5.52 7.33
N ALA A 17 12.11 -4.54 6.44
CA ALA A 17 13.05 -3.43 6.42
C ALA A 17 12.30 -2.15 6.83
N GLU A 18 12.79 -1.48 7.87
CA GLU A 18 12.30 -0.18 8.31
C GLU A 18 13.28 0.90 7.89
N VAL A 19 12.80 1.85 7.09
CA VAL A 19 13.61 2.98 6.62
C VAL A 19 13.27 4.23 7.43
N ASN A 20 14.28 4.79 8.09
CA ASN A 20 14.17 6.01 8.89
C ASN A 20 14.53 7.26 8.06
N LYS A 21 13.77 8.34 8.27
CA LYS A 21 13.65 9.57 7.46
C LYS A 21 14.95 10.34 7.16
N LYS A 22 16.07 10.06 7.81
CA LYS A 22 17.26 10.94 7.72
C LYS A 22 17.89 11.03 6.32
N ASN A 23 17.57 10.13 5.38
CA ASN A 23 18.14 10.13 4.02
C ASN A 23 17.10 9.94 2.88
N PHE A 24 15.81 10.15 3.12
CA PHE A 24 14.76 9.87 2.12
C PHE A 24 14.08 11.15 1.60
N GLU A 25 14.83 11.94 0.83
CA GLU A 25 14.23 12.75 -0.23
C GLU A 25 14.12 11.85 -1.48
N LEU A 26 13.18 10.90 -1.46
CA LEU A 26 12.89 10.10 -2.65
C LEU A 26 12.18 11.00 -3.66
N LEU A 27 12.82 11.24 -4.80
CA LEU A 27 12.15 11.83 -5.94
C LEU A 27 11.17 10.78 -6.52
N SER A 28 10.13 11.23 -7.23
CA SER A 28 9.14 10.33 -7.84
C SER A 28 9.76 9.27 -8.74
N ASP A 29 10.89 9.61 -9.38
CA ASP A 29 11.62 8.74 -10.28
C ASP A 29 12.35 7.62 -9.52
N ASP A 30 12.91 7.92 -8.34
CA ASP A 30 13.63 6.95 -7.51
C ASP A 30 12.69 5.84 -7.00
N LEU A 31 11.48 6.23 -6.55
CA LEU A 31 10.44 5.27 -6.15
C LEU A 31 10.00 4.38 -7.30
N THR A 32 9.86 4.98 -8.48
CA THR A 32 9.45 4.27 -9.68
C THR A 32 10.49 3.23 -10.07
N GLU A 33 11.76 3.60 -10.08
CA GLU A 33 12.86 2.68 -10.38
C GLU A 33 12.92 1.53 -9.36
N LEU A 34 12.82 1.85 -8.07
CA LEU A 34 12.80 0.84 -7.00
C LEU A 34 11.68 -0.19 -7.21
N PHE A 35 10.44 0.26 -7.45
CA PHE A 35 9.33 -0.67 -7.67
C PHE A 35 9.51 -1.47 -8.96
N VAL A 36 10.08 -0.89 -10.02
CA VAL A 36 10.39 -1.65 -11.24
C VAL A 36 11.43 -2.75 -10.95
N ILE A 37 12.47 -2.47 -10.19
CA ILE A 37 13.48 -3.46 -9.79
C ILE A 37 12.83 -4.58 -8.97
N MET A 38 12.07 -4.22 -7.92
CA MET A 38 11.38 -5.17 -7.06
C MET A 38 10.37 -6.04 -7.84
N GLY A 39 9.60 -5.43 -8.74
CA GLY A 39 8.60 -6.12 -9.53
C GLY A 39 9.23 -7.08 -10.54
N ASN A 40 10.36 -6.72 -11.13
CA ASN A 40 11.13 -7.64 -11.97
C ASN A 40 11.70 -8.81 -11.18
N ALA A 41 12.15 -8.59 -9.94
CA ALA A 41 12.62 -9.66 -9.07
C ALA A 41 11.49 -10.63 -8.72
N ALA A 42 10.33 -10.12 -8.27
CA ALA A 42 9.15 -10.93 -7.96
C ALA A 42 8.64 -11.70 -9.18
N LYS A 43 8.62 -11.07 -10.36
CA LYS A 43 8.24 -11.73 -11.61
C LYS A 43 9.15 -12.90 -11.96
N LYS A 44 10.46 -12.80 -11.66
CA LYS A 44 11.43 -13.87 -11.89
C LYS A 44 11.27 -15.02 -10.90
N SER A 45 10.90 -14.74 -9.65
CA SER A 45 10.66 -15.78 -8.63
C SER A 45 9.26 -16.40 -8.72
N GLY A 46 8.35 -15.81 -9.51
CA GLY A 46 6.95 -16.25 -9.59
C GLY A 46 6.09 -15.72 -8.44
N ASP A 47 6.60 -14.75 -7.69
CA ASP A 47 5.93 -14.15 -6.53
C ASP A 47 5.19 -12.85 -6.88
N CYS A 48 4.44 -12.34 -5.91
CA CYS A 48 3.78 -11.04 -5.96
C CYS A 48 4.19 -10.20 -4.73
N ILE A 49 4.39 -8.90 -4.93
CA ILE A 49 4.67 -7.96 -3.84
C ILE A 49 3.40 -7.16 -3.57
N ILE A 50 2.96 -7.20 -2.31
CA ILE A 50 1.77 -6.49 -1.87
C ILE A 50 2.18 -5.47 -0.81
N PHE A 51 1.90 -4.20 -1.07
CA PHE A 51 2.11 -3.12 -0.10
C PHE A 51 0.82 -2.86 0.67
N PHE A 52 0.88 -2.88 2.00
CA PHE A 52 -0.22 -2.47 2.87
C PHE A 52 0.12 -1.11 3.47
N ILE A 53 -0.71 -0.11 3.18
CA ILE A 53 -0.55 1.24 3.70
C ILE A 53 -1.78 1.58 4.52
N ASP A 54 -1.60 1.69 5.82
CA ASP A 54 -2.63 2.21 6.71
C ASP A 54 -2.51 3.74 6.84
N GLU A 55 -3.63 4.38 7.16
CA GLU A 55 -3.72 5.81 7.40
C GLU A 55 -3.11 6.71 6.31
N ILE A 56 -3.34 6.39 5.03
CA ILE A 56 -2.76 7.13 3.91
C ILE A 56 -3.09 8.64 3.94
N GLN A 57 -4.13 9.06 4.67
CA GLN A 57 -4.53 10.47 4.82
C GLN A 57 -3.44 11.38 5.40
N TYR A 58 -2.40 10.82 6.04
CA TYR A 58 -1.28 11.60 6.59
C TYR A 58 -0.11 11.77 5.59
N THR A 59 -0.25 11.25 4.39
CA THR A 59 0.74 11.34 3.30
C THR A 59 0.65 12.71 2.63
N LYS A 60 1.79 13.31 2.30
CA LYS A 60 1.80 14.55 1.50
C LYS A 60 1.37 14.26 0.06
N GLU A 61 0.80 15.24 -0.63
CA GLU A 61 0.37 15.08 -2.03
C GLU A 61 1.52 14.66 -2.97
N GLU A 62 2.72 15.18 -2.75
CA GLU A 62 3.93 14.83 -3.53
C GLU A 62 4.35 13.35 -3.34
N GLU A 63 4.31 12.87 -2.09
CA GLU A 63 4.57 11.47 -1.74
C GLU A 63 3.53 10.56 -2.42
N LEU A 64 2.25 10.95 -2.36
CA LEU A 64 1.15 10.20 -2.96
C LEU A 64 1.23 10.15 -4.50
N SER A 65 1.54 11.29 -5.12
CA SER A 65 1.76 11.40 -6.57
C SER A 65 2.91 10.49 -7.02
N SER A 66 3.99 10.42 -6.24
CA SER A 66 5.12 9.53 -6.51
C SER A 66 4.72 8.06 -6.48
N ILE A 67 3.94 7.64 -5.48
CA ILE A 67 3.40 6.27 -5.39
C ILE A 67 2.50 5.94 -6.58
N ILE A 68 1.59 6.85 -6.94
CA ILE A 68 0.67 6.67 -8.08
C ILE A 68 1.46 6.52 -9.39
N ASN A 69 2.49 7.34 -9.60
CA ASN A 69 3.34 7.26 -10.80
C ASN A 69 4.07 5.92 -10.88
N ALA A 70 4.65 5.47 -9.77
CA ALA A 70 5.36 4.19 -9.70
C ALA A 70 4.40 3.01 -9.95
N LEU A 71 3.19 3.05 -9.37
CA LEU A 71 2.15 2.04 -9.59
C LEU A 71 1.68 2.02 -11.05
N HIS A 72 1.52 3.19 -11.66
CA HIS A 72 1.14 3.29 -13.07
C HIS A 72 2.22 2.67 -13.97
N ARG A 73 3.50 2.95 -13.69
CA ARG A 73 4.62 2.40 -14.45
C ARG A 73 4.75 0.88 -14.30
N THR A 74 4.64 0.37 -13.09
CA THR A 74 4.69 -1.08 -12.83
C THR A 74 3.51 -1.82 -13.46
N GLY A 75 2.32 -1.22 -13.44
CA GLY A 75 1.14 -1.70 -14.15
C GLY A 75 1.34 -1.76 -15.67
N GLN A 76 1.90 -0.71 -16.28
CA GLN A 76 2.25 -0.68 -17.71
C GLN A 76 3.22 -1.82 -18.10
N LEU A 77 4.18 -2.11 -17.21
CA LEU A 77 5.17 -3.17 -17.40
C LEU A 77 4.65 -4.58 -17.02
N ARG A 78 3.40 -4.67 -16.54
CA ARG A 78 2.77 -5.90 -16.04
C ARG A 78 3.68 -6.61 -15.02
N LEU A 79 4.14 -5.85 -14.04
CA LEU A 79 4.90 -6.36 -12.89
C LEU A 79 3.94 -6.75 -11.77
N PRO A 80 4.20 -7.83 -11.01
CA PRO A 80 3.33 -8.33 -9.96
C PRO A 80 3.50 -7.50 -8.67
N ILE A 81 3.11 -6.23 -8.73
CA ILE A 81 3.08 -5.31 -7.59
C ILE A 81 1.65 -4.77 -7.44
N THR A 82 1.15 -4.77 -6.21
CA THR A 82 -0.13 -4.13 -5.89
C THR A 82 -0.11 -3.46 -4.52
N PHE A 83 -1.12 -2.64 -4.26
CA PHE A 83 -1.28 -1.82 -3.06
C PHE A 83 -2.66 -2.06 -2.45
N PHE A 84 -2.70 -2.31 -1.15
CA PHE A 84 -3.89 -2.19 -0.31
C PHE A 84 -3.70 -0.96 0.56
N VAL A 85 -4.65 -0.04 0.46
CA VAL A 85 -4.55 1.26 1.11
C VAL A 85 -5.80 1.46 1.95
N ALA A 86 -5.60 1.77 3.23
CA ALA A 86 -6.65 2.12 4.16
C ALA A 86 -6.53 3.60 4.55
N GLY A 87 -7.68 4.23 4.75
CA GLY A 87 -7.76 5.58 5.25
C GLY A 87 -9.16 6.16 5.16
N LEU A 88 -9.30 7.39 5.65
CA LEU A 88 -10.57 8.10 5.70
C LEU A 88 -11.08 8.56 4.32
N ASN A 89 -12.40 8.70 4.18
CA ASN A 89 -13.10 9.07 2.93
C ASN A 89 -12.57 10.33 2.22
N LYS A 90 -11.86 11.24 2.91
CA LYS A 90 -11.21 12.42 2.30
C LYS A 90 -10.19 12.05 1.22
N ILE A 91 -9.59 10.87 1.30
CA ILE A 91 -8.54 10.41 0.39
C ILE A 91 -9.06 10.23 -1.03
N LEU A 92 -10.30 9.74 -1.21
CA LEU A 92 -10.94 9.64 -2.52
C LEU A 92 -10.86 10.98 -3.26
N LYS A 93 -11.25 12.06 -2.58
CA LYS A 93 -11.20 13.42 -3.13
C LYS A 93 -9.78 13.87 -3.48
N GLN A 94 -8.79 13.55 -2.64
CA GLN A 94 -7.39 13.89 -2.90
C GLN A 94 -6.83 13.12 -4.11
N PHE A 95 -7.17 11.84 -4.27
CA PHE A 95 -6.80 11.05 -5.45
C PHE A 95 -7.42 11.59 -6.75
N SER A 96 -8.69 12.04 -6.70
CA SER A 96 -9.38 12.69 -7.82
C SER A 96 -8.70 14.00 -8.24
N GLU A 97 -8.29 14.82 -7.25
CA GLU A 97 -7.70 16.15 -7.45
C GLU A 97 -6.26 16.08 -7.97
N ILE A 98 -5.46 15.10 -7.52
CA ILE A 98 -4.06 14.95 -7.94
C ILE A 98 -3.96 14.55 -9.41
N LYS A 99 -4.68 13.50 -9.83
CA LYS A 99 -4.65 12.94 -11.19
C LYS A 99 -5.98 12.24 -11.48
N THR A 100 -6.76 12.75 -12.43
CA THR A 100 -8.12 12.26 -12.80
C THR A 100 -8.20 10.77 -13.17
N TYR A 101 -7.07 10.11 -13.45
CA TYR A 101 -6.99 8.68 -13.79
C TYR A 101 -6.72 7.76 -12.59
N SER A 102 -6.30 8.31 -11.45
CA SER A 102 -5.93 7.53 -10.26
C SER A 102 -7.13 6.77 -9.70
N GLU A 103 -8.33 7.33 -9.82
CA GLU A 103 -9.57 6.67 -9.41
C GLU A 103 -9.80 5.33 -10.13
N ARG A 104 -9.32 5.19 -11.37
CA ARG A 104 -9.46 3.95 -12.16
C ARG A 104 -8.39 2.91 -11.83
N MET A 105 -7.35 3.30 -11.11
CA MET A 105 -6.27 2.40 -10.72
C MET A 105 -6.57 1.62 -9.45
N PHE A 106 -7.53 2.08 -8.64
CA PHE A 106 -7.87 1.48 -7.35
C PHE A 106 -9.34 1.05 -7.33
N ASP A 107 -9.61 -0.07 -6.66
CA ASP A 107 -10.97 -0.45 -6.26
C ASP A 107 -11.21 0.09 -4.86
N PHE A 108 -12.20 0.97 -4.72
CA PHE A 108 -12.53 1.59 -3.45
C PHE A 108 -13.64 0.79 -2.77
N LYS A 109 -13.34 0.28 -1.57
CA LYS A 109 -14.30 -0.39 -0.70
C LYS A 109 -14.52 0.46 0.54
N GLU A 110 -15.78 0.85 0.76
CA GLU A 110 -16.17 1.49 2.01
C GLU A 110 -16.23 0.43 3.11
N ILE A 111 -15.53 0.71 4.22
CA ILE A 111 -15.58 -0.11 5.44
C ILE A 111 -16.37 0.67 6.48
N THR A 112 -17.41 0.04 7.03
CA THR A 112 -18.28 0.64 8.06
C THR A 112 -18.12 -0.08 9.40
N SER A 113 -18.80 0.44 10.41
CA SER A 113 -18.83 -0.16 11.75
C SER A 113 -19.44 -1.56 11.70
N LEU A 114 -18.87 -2.46 12.50
CA LEU A 114 -19.40 -3.80 12.69
C LEU A 114 -20.81 -3.73 13.27
N ASN A 115 -21.70 -4.61 12.80
CA ASN A 115 -22.99 -4.79 13.45
C ASN A 115 -22.83 -5.51 14.80
N TYR A 116 -23.91 -5.64 15.56
CA TYR A 116 -23.86 -6.25 16.89
C TYR A 116 -23.30 -7.69 16.89
N GLU A 117 -23.73 -8.54 15.94
CA GLU A 117 -23.27 -9.93 15.85
C GLU A 117 -21.81 -10.02 15.41
N GLU A 118 -21.38 -9.18 14.48
CA GLU A 118 -19.98 -9.07 14.06
C GLU A 118 -19.08 -8.58 15.19
N THR A 119 -19.52 -7.56 15.94
CA THR A 119 -18.81 -7.02 17.11
C THR A 119 -18.66 -8.10 18.17
N LYS A 120 -19.74 -8.82 18.47
CA LYS A 120 -19.74 -9.93 19.43
C LYS A 120 -18.73 -11.00 19.01
N LYS A 121 -18.70 -11.39 17.72
CA LYS A 121 -17.71 -12.34 17.20
C LYS A 121 -16.28 -11.81 17.30
N ALA A 122 -16.03 -10.56 16.92
CA ALA A 122 -14.72 -9.94 16.95
C ALA A 122 -14.09 -9.91 18.36
N ILE A 123 -14.92 -9.84 19.41
CA ILE A 123 -14.48 -9.90 20.81
C ILE A 123 -14.38 -11.34 21.33
N ILE A 124 -15.38 -12.18 21.04
CA ILE A 124 -15.45 -13.54 21.62
C ILE A 124 -14.45 -14.49 20.98
N GLU A 125 -14.24 -14.46 19.66
CA GLU A 125 -13.35 -15.42 18.99
C GLU A 125 -11.90 -15.36 19.52
N PRO A 126 -11.24 -14.18 19.65
CA PRO A 126 -9.89 -14.11 20.22
C PRO A 126 -9.78 -14.64 21.66
N VAL A 127 -10.87 -14.57 22.44
CA VAL A 127 -10.90 -15.02 23.84
C VAL A 127 -11.03 -16.54 23.94
N LYS A 128 -11.54 -17.23 22.92
CA LYS A 128 -11.67 -18.70 22.95
C LYS A 128 -10.33 -19.43 22.86
N ASP A 129 -9.33 -18.78 22.27
CA ASP A 129 -7.97 -19.32 22.08
C ASP A 129 -7.01 -18.95 23.23
N LEU A 130 -7.53 -18.30 24.29
CA LEU A 130 -6.84 -17.92 25.53
C LEU A 130 -7.10 -18.94 26.65
#